data_AF-A0A101P7B0-F1
#
_entry.id   AF-A0A101P7B0-F1
#
_cell.length_a   1.000
_cell.length_b   1.000
_cell.length_c   1.000
_cell.angle_alpha   90.00
_cell.angle_beta   90.00
_cell.angle_gamma   90.00
#
_symmetry.space_group_name_H-M   'P 1'
#
loop_
_entity.id
_entity.type
_entity.pdbx_description
1 polymer ?
#
loop_
_entity_poly.entity_id
_entity_poly.type
_entity_poly.pdbx_seq_one_letter_code
_entity_poly.pdbx_strand_id
1 'polypeptide(L)'
;MAIAGWAGPCNDDNDTAKFSAVVRDWERRFGARVVAAGFSTLHLSVAAPPANEHEALLVAAEHFAFCPDNTTSLVVGDESDSYLGEVLTDRPHPLSAFQVNIGSASLRGSALMFAAPAASSSDEHAWVRDQATELPGSRDEHDVHEAAAALCGLPNDIAGIVDPGLLATHDHFGVRQAGAVLCMRFPARHHRTALHLARDPDLRARRALAEAAANAAVEGPETDAIRQILRGDPCHSIRSRAGARRTTPHRAGAPGRTPARSGSGAEPDEVEVPPPQTVMDPALQSGDPVRHTDAVPRIATAASSRQVRRLTTMALFGPPVIVGLSLLAANPDWSGLGLVLGTFALIATLSLMITAAPNGWLIVGGVIVGIAALSGPGPVLQAEVMAHQGQRVEVRVTSVKTYQGKHGPEYTCLLGRVDGKPLNHAELGNDSCDGPMEVGQTEDVLVDPHGWTAPEPAETDYSGIDIAAWALPVVLVLFELLVWLSRRVGQRRFEGR
;
A
#
# COMPACT_ATOMS: atom_id res chain seq x y z
N MET A 1 -5.17 -13.09 -13.35
CA MET A 1 -4.41 -12.10 -12.56
C MET A 1 -3.09 -11.73 -13.23
N ALA A 2 -2.18 -12.67 -13.52
CA ALA A 2 -0.95 -12.37 -14.29
C ALA A 2 -1.21 -11.70 -15.65
N ILE A 3 -2.19 -12.19 -16.43
CA ILE A 3 -2.61 -11.57 -17.70
C ILE A 3 -3.23 -10.18 -17.50
N ALA A 4 -3.82 -9.92 -16.32
CA ALA A 4 -4.47 -8.64 -16.02
C ALA A 4 -3.48 -7.56 -15.55
N GLY A 5 -2.18 -7.83 -15.52
CA GLY A 5 -1.15 -6.86 -15.15
C GLY A 5 -0.91 -6.72 -13.65
N TRP A 6 -1.41 -7.65 -12.83
CA TRP A 6 -1.09 -7.68 -11.40
C TRP A 6 0.27 -8.33 -11.16
N ALA A 7 1.16 -7.62 -10.45
CA ALA A 7 2.52 -8.08 -10.16
C ALA A 7 2.64 -8.97 -8.91
N GLY A 8 1.56 -9.13 -8.15
CA GLY A 8 1.53 -9.88 -6.89
C GLY A 8 1.55 -8.98 -5.66
N PRO A 9 1.32 -9.54 -4.47
CA PRO A 9 1.28 -8.80 -3.21
C PRO A 9 2.70 -8.38 -2.78
N CYS A 10 2.92 -7.10 -2.50
CA CYS A 10 4.27 -6.60 -2.17
C CYS A 10 4.75 -6.89 -0.74
N ASN A 11 3.84 -7.27 0.16
CA ASN A 11 4.16 -7.41 1.59
C ASN A 11 4.67 -8.80 2.00
N ASP A 12 4.40 -9.85 1.21
CA ASP A 12 4.74 -11.24 1.57
C ASP A 12 5.64 -11.94 0.53
N ASP A 13 5.04 -12.39 -0.57
CA ASP A 13 5.73 -13.11 -1.65
C ASP A 13 5.22 -12.53 -2.97
N ASN A 14 6.08 -11.79 -3.69
CA ASN A 14 5.73 -11.11 -4.94
C ASN A 14 5.56 -12.09 -6.13
N ASP A 15 5.21 -13.35 -5.83
CA ASP A 15 5.06 -14.46 -6.75
C ASP A 15 3.59 -14.63 -7.15
N THR A 16 3.19 -13.86 -8.16
CA THR A 16 1.84 -13.91 -8.75
C THR A 16 1.40 -15.34 -9.12
N ALA A 17 2.33 -16.25 -9.44
CA ALA A 17 2.00 -17.60 -9.86
C ALA A 17 1.49 -18.45 -8.67
N LYS A 18 2.10 -18.31 -7.48
CA LYS A 18 1.62 -18.99 -6.26
C LYS A 18 0.22 -18.52 -5.89
N PHE A 19 -0.02 -17.21 -5.90
CA PHE A 19 -1.34 -16.67 -5.58
C PHE A 19 -2.40 -17.07 -6.61
N SER A 20 -2.04 -17.09 -7.90
CA SER A 20 -2.92 -17.58 -8.95
C SER A 20 -3.22 -19.08 -8.82
N ALA A 21 -2.29 -19.89 -8.30
CA ALA A 21 -2.49 -21.32 -8.08
C ALA A 21 -3.51 -21.59 -6.97
N VAL A 22 -3.47 -20.85 -5.86
CA VAL A 22 -4.45 -20.99 -4.77
C VAL A 22 -5.83 -20.52 -5.21
N VAL A 23 -5.95 -19.37 -5.88
CA VAL A 23 -7.25 -18.90 -6.43
C VAL A 23 -7.82 -19.92 -7.42
N ARG A 24 -6.96 -20.59 -8.20
CA ARG A 24 -7.39 -21.67 -9.10
C ARG A 24 -7.85 -22.92 -8.36
N ASP A 25 -7.26 -23.25 -7.22
CA ASP A 25 -7.75 -24.34 -6.37
C ASP A 25 -9.14 -24.02 -5.79
N TRP A 26 -9.35 -22.78 -5.36
CA TRP A 26 -10.66 -22.30 -4.91
C TRP A 26 -11.68 -22.24 -6.03
N GLU A 27 -11.30 -21.87 -7.25
CA GLU A 27 -12.17 -21.97 -8.43
C GLU A 27 -12.64 -23.42 -8.63
N ARG A 28 -11.72 -24.38 -8.50
CA ARG A 28 -12.02 -25.80 -8.67
C ARG A 28 -12.92 -26.36 -7.57
N ARG A 29 -12.70 -25.98 -6.31
CA ARG A 29 -13.42 -26.56 -5.14
C ARG A 29 -14.73 -25.88 -4.84
N PHE A 30 -14.78 -24.56 -4.96
CA PHE A 30 -15.91 -23.74 -4.51
C PHE A 30 -16.56 -22.95 -5.66
N GLY A 31 -16.05 -23.09 -6.89
CA GLY A 31 -16.50 -22.27 -8.02
C GLY A 31 -16.12 -20.80 -7.83
N ALA A 32 -15.07 -20.50 -7.06
CA ALA A 32 -14.63 -19.14 -6.80
C ALA A 32 -14.11 -18.45 -8.08
N ARG A 33 -14.60 -17.25 -8.39
CA ARG A 33 -14.16 -16.43 -9.52
C ARG A 33 -13.81 -15.03 -9.06
N VAL A 34 -12.65 -14.52 -9.46
CA VAL A 34 -12.29 -13.12 -9.23
C VAL A 34 -13.19 -12.23 -10.09
N VAL A 35 -13.90 -11.30 -9.45
CA VAL A 35 -14.84 -10.37 -10.10
C VAL A 35 -14.35 -8.93 -10.05
N ALA A 36 -13.47 -8.58 -9.11
CA ALA A 36 -12.80 -7.28 -9.07
C ALA A 36 -11.43 -7.39 -8.39
N ALA A 37 -10.54 -6.45 -8.70
CA ALA A 37 -9.27 -6.24 -8.04
C ALA A 37 -9.17 -4.78 -7.61
N GLY A 38 -9.11 -4.54 -6.31
CA GLY A 38 -8.87 -3.24 -5.69
C GLY A 38 -7.37 -2.97 -5.48
N PHE A 39 -7.06 -1.83 -4.89
CA PHE A 39 -5.68 -1.40 -4.58
C PHE A 39 -4.87 -2.47 -3.85
N SER A 40 -5.49 -3.02 -2.81
CA SER A 40 -4.89 -4.05 -1.96
C SER A 40 -5.84 -5.21 -1.75
N THR A 41 -6.87 -5.39 -2.58
CA THR A 41 -7.90 -6.40 -2.34
C THR A 41 -8.32 -7.15 -3.61
N LEU A 42 -8.76 -8.40 -3.48
CA LEU A 42 -9.42 -9.17 -4.53
C LEU A 42 -10.84 -9.51 -4.07
N HIS A 43 -11.82 -9.27 -4.93
CA HIS A 43 -13.20 -9.67 -4.69
C HIS A 43 -13.49 -10.94 -5.47
N LEU A 44 -13.98 -11.97 -4.79
CA LEU A 44 -14.30 -13.26 -5.35
C LEU A 44 -15.80 -13.55 -5.21
N SER A 45 -16.41 -14.09 -6.26
CA SER A 45 -17.75 -14.70 -6.21
C SER A 45 -17.62 -16.21 -6.11
N VAL A 46 -18.38 -16.85 -5.22
CA VAL A 46 -18.33 -18.28 -4.90
C VAL A 46 -19.67 -18.93 -5.22
N ALA A 47 -19.64 -19.95 -6.07
CA ALA A 47 -20.84 -20.66 -6.49
C ALA A 47 -21.25 -21.78 -5.51
N ALA A 48 -20.29 -22.41 -4.86
CA ALA A 48 -20.50 -23.54 -3.95
C ALA A 48 -19.70 -23.31 -2.65
N PRO A 49 -20.25 -22.55 -1.68
CA PRO A 49 -19.58 -22.32 -0.40
C PRO A 49 -19.44 -23.63 0.41
N PRO A 50 -18.50 -23.70 1.37
CA PRO A 50 -18.34 -24.87 2.24
C PRO A 50 -19.64 -25.18 2.98
N ALA A 51 -20.05 -26.46 2.99
CA ALA A 51 -21.39 -26.85 3.45
C ALA A 51 -21.41 -27.32 4.91
N ASN A 52 -20.23 -27.53 5.53
CA ASN A 52 -20.09 -27.99 6.90
C ASN A 52 -18.93 -27.31 7.63
N GLU A 53 -18.95 -27.36 8.96
CA GLU A 53 -18.00 -26.69 9.84
C GLU A 53 -16.54 -27.13 9.61
N HIS A 54 -16.31 -28.41 9.31
CA HIS A 54 -14.97 -28.92 9.06
C HIS A 54 -14.37 -28.34 7.76
N GLU A 55 -15.16 -28.29 6.68
CA GLU A 55 -14.76 -27.63 5.44
C GLU A 55 -14.57 -26.12 5.63
N ALA A 56 -15.45 -25.47 6.41
CA ALA A 56 -15.33 -24.04 6.71
C ALA A 56 -14.03 -23.72 7.47
N LEU A 57 -13.65 -24.56 8.45
CA LEU A 57 -12.39 -24.39 9.19
C LEU A 57 -11.14 -24.61 8.33
N LEU A 58 -11.16 -25.60 7.44
CA LEU A 58 -10.06 -25.83 6.50
C LEU A 58 -9.90 -24.66 5.52
N VAL A 59 -11.02 -24.17 5.00
CA VAL A 59 -11.04 -22.99 4.11
C VAL A 59 -10.58 -21.75 4.87
N ALA A 60 -11.02 -21.54 6.11
CA ALA A 60 -10.54 -20.45 6.97
C ALA A 60 -9.02 -20.52 7.22
N ALA A 61 -8.46 -21.71 7.41
CA ALA A 61 -7.01 -21.91 7.54
C ALA A 61 -6.27 -21.60 6.22
N GLU A 62 -6.85 -21.96 5.08
CA GLU A 62 -6.32 -21.57 3.75
C GLU A 62 -6.40 -20.06 3.54
N HIS A 63 -7.48 -19.40 3.95
CA HIS A 63 -7.59 -17.94 3.93
C HIS A 63 -6.52 -17.29 4.81
N PHE A 64 -6.32 -17.80 6.03
CA PHE A 64 -5.28 -17.32 6.94
C PHE A 64 -3.88 -17.46 6.34
N ALA A 65 -3.59 -18.57 5.67
CA ALA A 65 -2.30 -18.79 5.01
C ALA A 65 -2.15 -17.98 3.70
N PHE A 66 -3.25 -17.67 3.02
CA PHE A 66 -3.26 -16.92 1.76
C PHE A 66 -3.23 -15.40 1.96
N CYS A 67 -3.87 -14.90 3.03
CA CYS A 67 -3.80 -13.53 3.51
C CYS A 67 -4.11 -13.46 5.02
N PRO A 68 -3.09 -13.28 5.87
CA PRO A 68 -3.29 -13.19 7.33
C PRO A 68 -4.12 -11.96 7.75
N ASP A 69 -4.04 -10.87 6.98
CA ASP A 69 -4.66 -9.56 7.27
C ASP A 69 -6.19 -9.55 7.13
N ASN A 70 -6.78 -10.56 6.49
CA ASN A 70 -8.21 -10.59 6.13
C ASN A 70 -9.10 -11.34 7.16
N THR A 71 -8.57 -11.71 8.32
CA THR A 71 -9.31 -12.52 9.30
C THR A 71 -10.38 -11.75 10.08
N THR A 72 -10.28 -10.44 10.18
CA THR A 72 -11.30 -9.60 10.84
C THR A 72 -12.59 -9.46 10.02
N SER A 73 -12.53 -9.46 8.68
CA SER A 73 -13.70 -9.34 7.80
C SER A 73 -14.46 -10.65 7.57
N LEU A 74 -13.79 -11.79 7.69
CA LEU A 74 -14.36 -13.13 7.51
C LEU A 74 -15.10 -13.64 8.76
N VAL A 75 -14.67 -13.20 9.96
CA VAL A 75 -15.19 -13.69 11.26
C VAL A 75 -16.20 -12.72 11.86
N VAL A 76 -16.12 -11.43 11.55
CA VAL A 76 -17.15 -10.46 11.92
C VAL A 76 -17.87 -10.05 10.63
N GLY A 77 -19.15 -10.40 10.50
CA GLY A 77 -20.01 -9.89 9.42
C GLY A 77 -20.31 -8.40 9.60
N ASP A 78 -19.27 -7.58 9.78
CA ASP A 78 -19.32 -6.16 10.14
C ASP A 78 -19.05 -5.22 8.97
N GLU A 79 -18.82 -5.73 7.77
CA GLU A 79 -18.93 -4.88 6.58
C GLU A 79 -20.37 -4.89 6.05
N SER A 80 -21.05 -3.79 6.36
CA SER A 80 -22.24 -3.31 5.68
C SER A 80 -22.05 -3.28 4.16
N ASP A 81 -22.98 -3.95 3.47
CA ASP A 81 -23.26 -3.91 2.04
C ASP A 81 -22.11 -4.23 1.08
N SER A 82 -22.06 -5.50 0.69
CA SER A 82 -21.61 -5.89 -0.65
C SER A 82 -22.27 -4.98 -1.71
N TYR A 83 -21.47 -4.18 -2.42
CA TYR A 83 -21.92 -3.32 -3.52
C TYR A 83 -22.54 -4.12 -4.70
N LEU A 84 -22.32 -5.44 -4.73
CA LEU A 84 -23.03 -6.35 -5.64
C LEU A 84 -24.49 -6.58 -5.24
N GLY A 85 -24.89 -6.25 -4.01
CA GLY A 85 -26.28 -6.25 -3.55
C GLY A 85 -27.14 -5.18 -4.21
N GLU A 86 -26.54 -4.09 -4.72
CA GLU A 86 -27.27 -3.02 -5.41
C GLU A 86 -27.37 -3.26 -6.94
N VAL A 87 -26.46 -4.07 -7.51
CA VAL A 87 -26.41 -4.34 -8.96
C VAL A 87 -26.97 -5.72 -9.35
N LEU A 88 -26.94 -6.73 -8.47
CA LEU A 88 -27.47 -8.07 -8.71
C LEU A 88 -28.74 -8.31 -7.87
N THR A 89 -29.89 -8.06 -8.47
CA THR A 89 -31.19 -8.45 -7.92
C THR A 89 -31.39 -9.97 -8.00
N ASP A 90 -31.01 -10.69 -6.95
CA ASP A 90 -31.72 -11.78 -6.24
C ASP A 90 -30.68 -12.38 -5.28
N ARG A 91 -30.84 -12.12 -3.98
CA ARG A 91 -29.73 -12.11 -3.00
C ARG A 91 -28.91 -13.41 -3.00
N PRO A 92 -27.65 -13.41 -3.48
CA PRO A 92 -26.74 -14.52 -3.24
C PRO A 92 -26.37 -14.56 -1.74
N HIS A 93 -26.12 -15.76 -1.22
CA HIS A 93 -25.81 -15.99 0.20
C HIS A 93 -24.57 -15.16 0.61
N PRO A 94 -24.44 -14.67 1.86
CA PRO A 94 -23.26 -13.92 2.32
C PRO A 94 -21.92 -14.68 2.21
N LEU A 95 -21.95 -15.97 1.87
CA LEU A 95 -20.77 -16.79 1.56
C LEU A 95 -20.50 -16.94 0.05
N SER A 96 -21.36 -16.36 -0.79
CA SER A 96 -21.26 -16.39 -2.26
C SER A 96 -20.45 -15.22 -2.83
N ALA A 97 -20.01 -14.29 -1.99
CA ALA A 97 -19.03 -13.28 -2.35
C ALA A 97 -18.16 -12.99 -1.13
N PHE A 98 -16.85 -12.91 -1.31
CA PHE A 98 -15.93 -12.51 -0.24
C PHE A 98 -14.75 -11.72 -0.82
N GLN A 99 -14.17 -10.88 0.02
CA GLN A 99 -13.03 -10.02 -0.31
C GLN A 99 -11.78 -10.55 0.39
N VAL A 100 -10.61 -10.40 -0.24
CA VAL A 100 -9.31 -10.80 0.32
C VAL A 100 -8.34 -9.64 0.20
N ASN A 101 -7.75 -9.19 1.31
CA ASN A 101 -6.63 -8.24 1.26
C ASN A 101 -5.39 -8.94 0.68
N ILE A 102 -4.57 -8.24 -0.07
CA ILE A 102 -3.37 -8.74 -0.75
C ILE A 102 -2.24 -7.70 -0.64
N GLY A 103 -2.35 -6.69 0.22
CA GLY A 103 -1.36 -5.63 0.35
C GLY A 103 -1.21 -4.74 -0.89
N SER A 104 -0.44 -3.66 -0.77
CA SER A 104 -0.27 -2.66 -1.84
C SER A 104 0.59 -3.20 -2.98
N ALA A 105 -0.02 -3.56 -4.11
CA ALA A 105 0.66 -4.10 -5.29
C ALA A 105 0.72 -3.09 -6.45
N SER A 106 1.71 -3.20 -7.34
CA SER A 106 1.69 -2.47 -8.62
C SER A 106 0.61 -3.06 -9.53
N LEU A 107 -0.50 -2.34 -9.71
CA LEU A 107 -1.56 -2.67 -10.67
C LEU A 107 -1.30 -1.96 -12.00
N ARG A 108 -1.36 -2.71 -13.10
CA ARG A 108 -1.21 -2.17 -14.46
C ARG A 108 -2.31 -2.70 -15.37
N GLY A 109 -2.47 -2.07 -16.53
CA GLY A 109 -3.47 -2.46 -17.52
C GLY A 109 -4.87 -2.53 -16.94
N SER A 110 -5.60 -3.58 -17.30
CA SER A 110 -7.01 -3.73 -16.91
C SER A 110 -7.19 -3.84 -15.40
N ALA A 111 -6.22 -4.33 -14.63
CA ALA A 111 -6.33 -4.37 -13.18
C ALA A 111 -6.40 -2.96 -12.54
N LEU A 112 -5.67 -1.99 -13.10
CA LEU A 112 -5.73 -0.61 -12.60
C LEU A 112 -7.09 0.05 -12.86
N MET A 113 -7.70 -0.26 -14.01
CA MET A 113 -9.05 0.24 -14.34
C MET A 113 -10.10 -0.27 -13.35
N PHE A 114 -10.01 -1.53 -12.92
CA PHE A 114 -10.91 -2.08 -11.89
C PHE A 114 -10.60 -1.60 -10.47
N ALA A 115 -9.39 -1.08 -10.22
CA ALA A 115 -9.00 -0.57 -8.92
C ALA A 115 -9.76 0.70 -8.53
N ALA A 116 -10.02 1.60 -9.48
CA ALA A 116 -10.75 2.84 -9.24
C ALA A 116 -12.16 2.63 -8.64
N PRO A 117 -13.04 1.78 -9.21
CA PRO A 117 -14.35 1.51 -8.62
C PRO A 117 -14.32 0.60 -7.39
N ALA A 118 -13.24 -0.15 -7.17
CA ALA A 118 -13.10 -1.01 -5.99
C ALA A 118 -12.48 -0.31 -4.77
N ALA A 119 -11.90 0.88 -4.96
CA ALA A 119 -11.36 1.69 -3.89
C ALA A 119 -12.48 2.22 -2.97
N SER A 120 -12.27 2.11 -1.67
CA SER A 120 -13.23 2.44 -0.62
C SER A 120 -12.83 3.67 0.19
N SER A 121 -11.54 4.03 0.21
CA SER A 121 -11.00 5.16 0.97
C SER A 121 -10.44 6.26 0.06
N SER A 122 -10.35 7.49 0.58
CA SER A 122 -9.75 8.62 -0.17
C SER A 122 -8.27 8.36 -0.50
N ASP A 123 -7.55 7.69 0.40
CA ASP A 123 -6.15 7.32 0.24
C ASP A 123 -5.96 6.29 -0.89
N GLU A 124 -6.86 5.30 -0.99
CA GLU A 124 -6.85 4.32 -2.09
C GLU A 124 -7.11 4.99 -3.45
N HIS A 125 -8.07 5.92 -3.50
CA HIS A 125 -8.33 6.69 -4.71
C HIS A 125 -7.14 7.60 -5.09
N ALA A 126 -6.45 8.20 -4.10
CA ALA A 126 -5.25 8.99 -4.33
C ALA A 126 -4.10 8.13 -4.88
N TRP A 127 -3.94 6.91 -4.37
CA TRP A 127 -2.96 5.97 -4.91
C TRP A 127 -3.27 5.56 -6.36
N VAL A 128 -4.54 5.23 -6.67
CA VAL A 128 -4.95 4.88 -8.06
C VAL A 128 -4.68 6.05 -9.00
N ARG A 129 -4.96 7.28 -8.56
CA ARG A 129 -4.62 8.50 -9.31
C ARG A 129 -3.12 8.57 -9.59
N ASP A 130 -2.27 8.40 -8.59
CA ASP A 130 -0.82 8.56 -8.73
C ASP A 130 -0.25 7.52 -9.72
N GLN A 131 -0.67 6.26 -9.61
CA GLN A 131 -0.30 5.21 -10.57
C GLN A 131 -0.79 5.51 -11.99
N ALA A 132 -2.05 5.92 -12.13
CA ALA A 132 -2.64 6.23 -13.43
C ALA A 132 -2.06 7.51 -14.06
N THR A 133 -1.44 8.40 -13.28
CA THR A 133 -0.79 9.62 -13.78
C THR A 133 0.64 9.35 -14.27
N GLU A 134 1.30 8.30 -13.79
CA GLU A 134 2.62 7.87 -14.25
C GLU A 134 2.56 7.03 -15.55
N LEU A 135 1.49 6.25 -15.73
CA LEU A 135 1.31 5.30 -16.84
C LEU A 135 1.19 5.87 -18.27
N PRO A 136 0.78 7.13 -18.51
CA PRO A 136 0.77 7.71 -19.86
C PRO A 136 2.17 7.71 -20.52
N GLY A 137 3.26 7.58 -19.75
CA GLY A 137 4.62 7.39 -20.28
C GLY A 137 4.96 5.96 -20.73
N SER A 138 4.04 5.00 -20.58
CA SER A 138 4.25 3.59 -20.97
C SER A 138 4.28 3.43 -22.50
N ARG A 139 4.99 2.39 -22.96
CA ARG A 139 5.03 2.02 -24.39
C ARG A 139 3.87 1.14 -24.83
N ASP A 140 3.08 0.66 -23.86
CA ASP A 140 1.92 -0.20 -24.13
C ASP A 140 0.65 0.66 -24.22
N GLU A 141 0.05 0.71 -25.42
CA GLU A 141 -1.18 1.46 -25.69
C GLU A 141 -2.36 0.98 -24.84
N HIS A 142 -2.40 -0.32 -24.51
CA HIS A 142 -3.45 -0.91 -23.66
C HIS A 142 -3.38 -0.37 -22.24
N ASP A 143 -2.18 -0.34 -21.66
CA ASP A 143 -1.95 0.21 -20.32
C ASP A 143 -2.29 1.71 -20.24
N VAL A 144 -1.92 2.47 -21.28
CA VAL A 144 -2.23 3.90 -21.37
C VAL A 144 -3.74 4.14 -21.46
N HIS A 145 -4.47 3.29 -22.19
CA HIS A 145 -5.93 3.38 -22.27
C HIS A 145 -6.60 3.07 -20.93
N GLU A 146 -6.18 2.00 -20.26
CA GLU A 146 -6.76 1.56 -18.99
C GLU A 146 -6.48 2.55 -17.85
N ALA A 147 -5.28 3.14 -17.82
CA ALA A 147 -4.95 4.23 -16.89
C ALA A 147 -5.86 5.45 -17.10
N ALA A 148 -6.10 5.83 -18.36
CA ALA A 148 -7.00 6.94 -18.69
C ALA A 148 -8.45 6.66 -18.28
N ALA A 149 -8.90 5.40 -18.41
CA ALA A 149 -10.21 4.97 -17.93
C ALA A 149 -10.30 5.01 -16.40
N ALA A 150 -9.25 4.56 -15.70
CA ALA A 150 -9.18 4.59 -14.24
C ALA A 150 -9.33 6.02 -13.69
N LEU A 151 -8.64 7.00 -14.29
CA LEU A 151 -8.76 8.43 -13.91
C LEU A 151 -10.19 8.96 -14.02
N CYS A 152 -10.98 8.49 -14.99
CA CYS A 152 -12.38 8.88 -15.15
C CYS A 152 -13.29 8.26 -14.08
N GLY A 153 -12.89 7.13 -13.50
CA GLY A 153 -13.63 6.43 -12.44
C GLY A 153 -13.47 7.06 -11.05
N LEU A 154 -12.47 7.90 -10.84
CA LEU A 154 -12.16 8.47 -9.52
C LEU A 154 -13.27 9.40 -8.99
N PRO A 155 -13.38 9.59 -7.66
CA PRO A 155 -14.19 10.63 -7.03
C PRO A 155 -13.79 12.06 -7.46
N ASN A 156 -14.73 13.01 -7.35
CA ASN A 156 -14.53 14.39 -7.83
C ASN A 156 -13.43 15.15 -7.07
N ASP A 157 -13.33 14.99 -5.76
CA ASP A 157 -12.30 15.57 -4.91
C ASP A 157 -10.88 15.18 -5.34
N ILE A 158 -10.67 13.90 -5.67
CA ILE A 158 -9.38 13.38 -6.15
C ILE A 158 -9.14 13.73 -7.62
N ALA A 159 -10.16 13.53 -8.47
CA ALA A 159 -10.07 13.83 -9.90
C ALA A 159 -9.83 15.32 -10.19
N GLY A 160 -10.26 16.22 -9.29
CA GLY A 160 -10.05 17.67 -9.42
C GLY A 160 -8.60 18.12 -9.26
N ILE A 161 -7.70 17.23 -8.82
CA ILE A 161 -6.25 17.47 -8.71
C ILE A 161 -5.55 17.20 -10.05
N VAL A 162 -6.12 16.31 -10.87
CA VAL A 162 -5.55 15.93 -12.17
C VAL A 162 -5.74 17.06 -13.16
N ASP A 163 -4.66 17.52 -13.82
CA ASP A 163 -4.74 18.56 -14.85
C ASP A 163 -5.16 17.98 -16.21
N PRO A 164 -6.39 18.25 -16.70
CA PRO A 164 -6.84 17.76 -17.99
C PRO A 164 -6.09 18.38 -19.18
N GLY A 165 -5.39 19.51 -18.97
CA GLY A 165 -4.58 20.16 -19.99
C GLY A 165 -3.46 19.26 -20.49
N LEU A 166 -2.77 18.56 -19.59
CA LEU A 166 -1.71 17.62 -19.92
C LEU A 166 -2.25 16.41 -20.70
N LEU A 167 -3.44 15.93 -20.32
CA LEU A 167 -4.11 14.81 -21.00
C LEU A 167 -4.58 15.18 -22.41
N ALA A 168 -5.05 16.41 -22.61
CA ALA A 168 -5.54 16.91 -23.90
C ALA A 168 -4.43 17.04 -24.95
N THR A 169 -3.18 17.20 -24.53
CA THR A 169 -2.02 17.28 -25.44
C THR A 169 -1.38 15.93 -25.76
N HIS A 170 -1.88 14.84 -25.19
CA HIS A 170 -1.28 13.52 -25.34
C HIS A 170 -1.52 12.94 -26.75
N ASP A 171 -0.57 12.17 -27.27
CA ASP A 171 -0.65 11.56 -28.62
C ASP A 171 -1.76 10.50 -28.71
N HIS A 172 -1.94 9.74 -27.64
CA HIS A 172 -2.97 8.69 -27.55
C HIS A 172 -4.39 9.25 -27.38
N PHE A 173 -5.31 8.88 -28.29
CA PHE A 173 -6.68 9.41 -28.31
C PHE A 173 -7.48 9.10 -27.04
N GLY A 174 -7.26 7.92 -26.42
CA GLY A 174 -7.95 7.52 -25.19
C GLY A 174 -7.64 8.44 -24.01
N VAL A 175 -6.42 8.98 -23.95
CA VAL A 175 -6.01 9.93 -22.91
C VAL A 175 -6.71 11.28 -23.12
N ARG A 176 -6.81 11.74 -24.37
CA ARG A 176 -7.58 12.95 -24.71
C ARG A 176 -9.07 12.80 -24.42
N GLN A 177 -9.64 11.61 -24.62
CA GLN A 177 -11.02 11.30 -24.23
C GLN A 177 -11.22 11.40 -22.71
N ALA A 178 -10.29 10.88 -21.91
CA ALA A 178 -10.35 11.03 -20.45
C ALA A 178 -10.25 12.49 -20.03
N GLY A 179 -9.36 13.26 -20.65
CA GLY A 179 -9.28 14.71 -20.46
C GLY A 179 -10.60 15.43 -20.75
N ALA A 180 -11.34 15.01 -21.78
CA ALA A 180 -12.66 15.56 -22.11
C ALA A 180 -13.71 15.29 -21.01
N VAL A 181 -13.70 14.09 -20.43
CA VAL A 181 -14.59 13.72 -19.33
C VAL A 181 -14.27 14.53 -18.07
N LEU A 182 -12.98 14.63 -17.71
CA LEU A 182 -12.54 15.39 -16.53
C LEU A 182 -12.82 16.89 -16.66
N CYS A 183 -12.68 17.47 -17.86
CA CYS A 183 -13.04 18.86 -18.11
C CYS A 183 -14.50 19.17 -17.75
N MET A 184 -15.43 18.26 -18.06
CA MET A 184 -16.86 18.48 -17.81
C MET A 184 -17.29 18.22 -16.36
N ARG A 185 -16.42 17.61 -15.53
CA ARG A 185 -16.64 17.54 -14.08
C ARG A 185 -16.40 18.90 -13.41
N PHE A 186 -15.47 19.69 -13.93
CA PHE A 186 -15.16 21.05 -13.43
C PHE A 186 -15.08 22.08 -14.57
N PRO A 187 -16.21 22.36 -15.26
CA PRO A 187 -16.22 23.13 -16.51
C PRO A 187 -15.70 24.56 -16.35
N ALA A 188 -15.94 25.20 -15.20
CA ALA A 188 -15.44 26.54 -14.91
C ALA A 188 -13.90 26.59 -14.79
N ARG A 189 -13.27 25.53 -14.25
CA ARG A 189 -11.81 25.46 -14.06
C ARG A 189 -11.08 25.14 -15.38
N HIS A 190 -11.68 24.29 -16.21
CA HIS A 190 -11.01 23.76 -17.40
C HIS A 190 -11.65 24.22 -18.72
N HIS A 191 -12.36 25.34 -18.72
CA HIS A 191 -13.07 25.86 -19.88
C HIS A 191 -12.19 25.96 -21.14
N ARG A 192 -10.97 26.49 -20.99
CA ARG A 192 -10.02 26.64 -22.11
C ARG A 192 -9.61 25.30 -22.71
N THR A 193 -9.36 24.29 -21.89
CA THR A 193 -9.01 22.93 -22.32
C THR A 193 -10.20 22.25 -22.99
N ALA A 194 -11.42 22.43 -22.46
CA ALA A 194 -12.63 21.91 -23.07
C ALA A 194 -12.89 22.52 -24.47
N LEU A 195 -12.63 23.81 -24.65
CA LEU A 195 -12.71 24.47 -25.97
C LEU A 195 -11.67 23.92 -26.95
N HIS A 196 -10.47 23.57 -26.47
CA HIS A 196 -9.45 22.92 -27.28
C HIS A 196 -9.92 21.54 -27.74
N LEU A 197 -10.41 20.72 -26.81
CA LEU A 197 -10.94 19.37 -27.09
C LEU A 197 -12.21 19.38 -27.97
N ALA A 198 -13.01 20.45 -27.94
CA ALA A 198 -14.15 20.62 -28.84
C ALA A 198 -13.72 20.76 -30.32
N ARG A 199 -12.44 21.05 -30.57
CA ARG A 199 -11.83 21.13 -31.91
C ARG A 199 -10.78 20.06 -32.15
N ASP A 200 -10.74 19.02 -31.29
CA ASP A 200 -9.78 17.93 -31.42
C ASP A 200 -9.90 17.29 -32.82
N PRO A 201 -8.78 16.96 -33.50
CA PRO A 201 -8.84 16.28 -34.78
C PRO A 201 -9.56 14.92 -34.70
N ASP A 202 -9.49 14.24 -33.55
CA ASP A 202 -10.14 12.95 -33.33
C ASP A 202 -11.61 13.11 -32.93
N LEU A 203 -12.48 12.50 -33.74
CA LEU A 203 -13.92 12.42 -33.50
C LEU A 203 -14.27 11.78 -32.15
N ARG A 204 -13.48 10.82 -31.67
CA ARG A 204 -13.73 10.10 -30.41
C ARG A 204 -13.58 11.01 -29.20
N ALA A 205 -12.60 11.92 -29.20
CA ALA A 205 -12.41 12.93 -28.18
C ALA A 205 -13.56 13.95 -28.17
N ARG A 206 -13.94 14.48 -29.34
CA ARG A 206 -15.08 15.41 -29.46
C ARG A 206 -16.41 14.77 -29.03
N ARG A 207 -16.61 13.49 -29.34
CA ARG A 207 -17.80 12.73 -28.93
C ARG A 207 -17.83 12.49 -27.42
N ALA A 208 -16.69 12.14 -26.80
CA ALA A 208 -16.58 12.00 -25.36
C ALA A 208 -16.92 13.31 -24.65
N LEU A 209 -16.42 14.44 -25.16
CA LEU A 209 -16.76 15.77 -24.64
C LEU A 209 -18.26 16.08 -24.75
N ALA A 210 -18.89 15.78 -25.90
CA ALA A 210 -20.33 15.98 -26.08
C ALA A 210 -21.17 15.14 -25.13
N GLU A 211 -20.76 13.90 -24.90
CA GLU A 211 -21.42 12.98 -23.97
C GLU A 211 -21.27 13.43 -22.51
N ALA A 212 -20.05 13.80 -22.11
CA ALA A 212 -19.78 14.34 -20.78
C ALA A 212 -20.53 15.67 -20.56
N ALA A 213 -20.60 16.53 -21.57
CA ALA A 213 -21.34 17.78 -21.49
C ALA A 213 -22.86 17.58 -21.43
N ALA A 214 -23.40 16.54 -22.05
CA ALA A 214 -24.81 16.18 -21.92
C ALA A 214 -25.16 15.68 -20.50
N ASN A 215 -24.19 15.04 -19.83
CA ASN A 215 -24.33 14.47 -18.49
C ASN A 215 -23.75 15.35 -17.36
N ALA A 216 -23.28 16.55 -17.68
CA ALA A 216 -22.65 17.44 -16.70
C ALA A 216 -23.63 17.81 -15.57
N ALA A 217 -23.23 17.58 -14.32
CA ALA A 217 -24.04 17.86 -13.14
C ALA A 217 -24.19 19.36 -12.86
N VAL A 218 -23.19 20.16 -13.24
CA VAL A 218 -23.16 21.61 -13.03
C VAL A 218 -23.54 22.34 -14.31
N GLU A 219 -24.69 23.03 -14.28
CA GLU A 219 -25.12 23.90 -15.37
C GLU A 219 -24.49 25.29 -15.21
N GLY A 220 -24.03 25.87 -16.32
CA GLY A 220 -23.35 27.15 -16.32
C GLY A 220 -23.05 27.64 -17.74
N PRO A 221 -22.74 28.94 -17.91
CA PRO A 221 -22.48 29.54 -19.20
C PRO A 221 -21.31 28.87 -19.93
N GLU A 222 -20.33 28.33 -19.21
CA GLU A 222 -19.20 27.60 -19.76
C GLU A 222 -19.61 26.29 -20.44
N THR A 223 -20.49 25.51 -19.80
CA THR A 223 -21.02 24.24 -20.35
C THR A 223 -21.89 24.50 -21.58
N ASP A 224 -22.71 25.55 -21.55
CA ASP A 224 -23.57 25.92 -22.67
C ASP A 224 -22.79 26.41 -23.88
N ALA A 225 -21.72 27.19 -23.66
CA ALA A 225 -20.81 27.60 -24.72
C ALA A 225 -20.16 26.38 -25.42
N ILE A 226 -19.74 25.38 -24.65
CA ILE A 226 -19.17 24.13 -25.20
C ILE A 226 -20.23 23.37 -26.00
N ARG A 227 -21.45 23.19 -25.45
CA ARG A 227 -22.54 22.53 -26.17
C ARG A 227 -22.90 23.25 -27.46
N GLN A 228 -22.90 24.58 -27.47
CA GLN A 228 -23.19 25.37 -28.66
C GLN A 228 -22.18 25.10 -29.79
N ILE A 229 -20.89 25.01 -29.45
CA ILE A 229 -19.85 24.65 -30.42
C ILE A 229 -20.06 23.24 -30.96
N LEU A 230 -20.32 22.27 -30.08
CA LEU A 230 -20.51 20.86 -30.45
C LEU A 230 -21.78 20.61 -31.27
N ARG A 231 -22.81 21.45 -31.13
CA ARG A 231 -23.99 21.44 -32.02
C ARG A 231 -23.68 21.86 -33.45
N GLY A 232 -22.59 22.61 -33.66
CA GLY A 232 -22.06 22.97 -34.97
C GLY A 232 -21.11 21.93 -35.57
N ASP A 233 -20.83 20.82 -34.87
CA ASP A 233 -19.87 19.82 -35.34
C ASP A 233 -20.33 19.17 -36.67
N PRO A 234 -19.44 18.90 -37.64
CA PRO A 234 -19.80 18.23 -38.89
C PRO A 234 -20.44 16.86 -38.69
N CYS A 235 -20.16 16.17 -37.58
CA CYS A 235 -20.64 14.82 -37.32
C CYS A 235 -21.97 14.79 -36.55
N HIS A 236 -22.96 14.13 -37.15
CA HIS A 236 -24.32 14.03 -36.61
C HIS A 236 -24.37 13.42 -35.20
N SER A 237 -23.53 12.43 -34.91
CA SER A 237 -23.49 11.73 -33.60
C SER A 237 -23.04 12.62 -32.45
N ILE A 238 -22.28 13.67 -32.73
CA ILE A 238 -21.82 14.69 -31.77
C ILE A 238 -22.94 15.71 -31.58
N ARG A 239 -23.51 16.23 -32.68
CA ARG A 239 -24.63 17.17 -32.63
C ARG A 239 -25.82 16.62 -31.84
N SER A 240 -26.18 15.36 -32.09
CA SER A 240 -27.32 14.73 -31.42
C SER A 240 -27.10 14.60 -29.91
N ARG A 241 -25.87 14.28 -29.46
CA ARG A 241 -25.50 14.23 -28.04
C ARG A 241 -25.47 15.61 -27.39
N ALA A 242 -24.89 16.61 -28.06
CA ALA A 242 -24.85 17.99 -27.55
C ALA A 242 -26.25 18.65 -27.50
N GLY A 243 -27.21 18.14 -28.28
CA GLY A 243 -28.61 18.52 -28.24
C GLY A 243 -29.45 17.73 -27.21
N ALA A 244 -29.01 16.55 -26.79
CA ALA A 244 -29.73 15.72 -25.83
C ALA A 244 -29.50 16.25 -24.40
N ARG A 245 -30.56 16.71 -23.74
CA ARG A 245 -30.55 17.07 -22.31
C ARG A 245 -31.22 15.94 -21.54
N ARG A 246 -30.53 15.30 -20.60
CA ARG A 246 -31.19 14.36 -19.67
C ARG A 246 -31.97 15.17 -18.64
N THR A 247 -33.27 15.37 -18.88
CA THR A 247 -34.23 15.71 -17.83
C THR A 247 -34.51 14.44 -17.05
N THR A 248 -34.02 14.32 -15.81
CA THR A 248 -34.33 13.20 -14.92
C THR A 248 -35.85 13.12 -14.66
N PRO A 249 -36.54 12.02 -15.00
CA PRO A 249 -37.89 11.78 -14.51
C PRO A 249 -37.82 11.07 -13.16
N HIS A 250 -38.48 11.63 -12.16
CA HIS A 250 -38.72 11.01 -10.88
C HIS A 250 -39.87 9.97 -11.02
N ARG A 251 -39.60 8.73 -10.58
CA ARG A 251 -40.51 7.70 -10.02
C ARG A 251 -41.17 6.63 -10.94
N ALA A 252 -40.94 5.38 -10.50
CA ALA A 252 -41.81 4.18 -10.45
C ALA A 252 -42.23 3.40 -11.72
N GLY A 253 -42.01 2.08 -11.65
CA GLY A 253 -43.02 1.08 -12.05
C GLY A 253 -42.63 0.05 -13.13
N ALA A 254 -42.31 -1.17 -12.67
CA ALA A 254 -42.52 -2.49 -13.30
C ALA A 254 -41.95 -2.82 -14.71
N PRO A 255 -41.32 -3.99 -14.91
CA PRO A 255 -40.95 -4.45 -16.24
C PRO A 255 -42.16 -5.08 -16.95
N GLY A 256 -42.67 -4.37 -17.96
CA GLY A 256 -43.59 -4.91 -18.95
C GLY A 256 -42.88 -5.84 -19.93
N ARG A 257 -43.38 -7.09 -19.98
CA ARG A 257 -43.23 -8.06 -21.07
C ARG A 257 -43.23 -7.43 -22.46
N THR A 258 -42.40 -7.94 -23.38
CA THR A 258 -42.74 -8.65 -24.65
C THR A 258 -41.56 -8.62 -25.65
N PRO A 259 -41.55 -9.40 -26.75
CA PRO A 259 -42.21 -10.67 -27.03
C PRO A 259 -41.26 -11.75 -27.60
N ALA A 260 -41.72 -12.99 -27.58
CA ALA A 260 -41.21 -14.07 -28.42
C ALA A 260 -41.40 -13.75 -29.91
N ARG A 261 -40.40 -14.07 -30.74
CA ARG A 261 -40.65 -14.42 -32.14
C ARG A 261 -39.73 -15.55 -32.60
N SER A 262 -40.40 -16.60 -33.04
CA SER A 262 -39.92 -17.84 -33.61
C SER A 262 -39.39 -17.65 -35.04
N GLY A 263 -38.28 -18.31 -35.36
CA GLY A 263 -38.27 -19.35 -36.42
C GLY A 263 -37.47 -19.09 -37.69
N SER A 264 -36.83 -20.17 -38.17
CA SER A 264 -36.12 -20.41 -39.44
C SER A 264 -34.63 -19.99 -39.43
N GLY A 265 -33.62 -20.86 -39.47
CA GLY A 265 -33.51 -22.21 -40.02
C GLY A 265 -32.50 -22.19 -41.16
N ALA A 266 -31.24 -22.57 -40.89
CA ALA A 266 -30.24 -23.05 -41.86
C ALA A 266 -28.93 -23.44 -41.13
N GLU A 267 -28.70 -24.74 -40.99
CA GLU A 267 -27.37 -25.39 -41.02
C GLU A 267 -26.75 -25.26 -42.44
N PRO A 268 -25.47 -25.61 -42.72
CA PRO A 268 -24.51 -26.37 -41.89
C PRO A 268 -23.06 -25.81 -41.88
N ASP A 269 -22.21 -26.34 -40.98
CA ASP A 269 -21.00 -27.12 -41.30
C ASP A 269 -19.98 -27.09 -40.14
N GLU A 270 -19.70 -28.29 -39.63
CA GLU A 270 -18.65 -28.61 -38.67
C GLU A 270 -17.26 -28.30 -39.25
N VAL A 271 -16.45 -27.54 -38.53
CA VAL A 271 -14.99 -27.52 -38.70
C VAL A 271 -14.35 -28.03 -37.42
N GLU A 272 -13.90 -29.27 -37.51
CA GLU A 272 -13.09 -30.01 -36.55
C GLU A 272 -11.72 -29.34 -36.37
N VAL A 273 -11.42 -28.89 -35.15
CA VAL A 273 -10.11 -28.34 -34.77
C VAL A 273 -9.32 -29.43 -34.03
N PRO A 274 -8.15 -29.87 -34.52
CA PRO A 274 -7.35 -30.91 -33.85
C PRO A 274 -6.53 -30.33 -32.67
N PRO A 275 -6.13 -31.16 -31.70
CA PRO A 275 -5.42 -30.72 -30.50
C PRO A 275 -3.93 -30.40 -30.77
N PRO A 276 -3.30 -29.55 -29.94
CA PRO A 276 -1.91 -29.12 -30.15
C PRO A 276 -0.93 -30.26 -29.86
N GLN A 277 -0.02 -30.49 -30.80
CA GLN A 277 1.09 -31.43 -30.66
C GLN A 277 2.17 -30.88 -29.73
N THR A 278 2.57 -31.74 -28.80
CA THR A 278 3.76 -31.64 -27.96
C THR A 278 5.00 -31.72 -28.85
N VAL A 279 5.74 -30.61 -28.97
CA VAL A 279 7.08 -30.63 -29.58
C VAL A 279 8.10 -30.82 -28.47
N MET A 280 8.64 -32.03 -28.38
CA MET A 280 9.93 -32.30 -27.75
C MET A 280 11.03 -31.95 -28.74
N ASP A 281 11.95 -31.07 -28.37
CA ASP A 281 13.24 -30.90 -29.04
C ASP A 281 14.28 -31.87 -28.45
N PRO A 282 14.93 -32.72 -29.25
CA PRO A 282 16.09 -33.49 -28.85
C PRO A 282 17.37 -32.84 -29.37
N ALA A 283 18.18 -32.28 -28.48
CA ALA A 283 19.60 -32.04 -28.75
C ALA A 283 20.41 -32.22 -27.47
N LEU A 284 20.80 -33.46 -27.22
CA LEU A 284 21.88 -33.80 -26.30
C LEU A 284 23.24 -33.58 -26.99
N GLN A 285 24.18 -33.08 -26.18
CA GLN A 285 25.64 -33.31 -26.23
C GLN A 285 26.49 -32.47 -27.19
N SER A 286 27.05 -31.39 -26.64
CA SER A 286 28.51 -31.18 -26.66
C SER A 286 28.95 -30.53 -25.35
N GLY A 287 29.85 -31.18 -24.62
CA GLY A 287 30.35 -30.73 -23.33
C GLY A 287 31.48 -29.72 -23.49
N ASP A 288 31.38 -28.62 -22.74
CA ASP A 288 32.50 -27.75 -22.40
C ASP A 288 32.50 -27.53 -20.87
N PRO A 289 33.65 -27.69 -20.18
CA PRO A 289 33.70 -27.51 -18.74
C PRO A 289 33.71 -26.02 -18.39
N VAL A 290 32.56 -25.52 -17.89
CA VAL A 290 32.45 -24.18 -17.30
C VAL A 290 33.30 -24.14 -16.02
N ARG A 291 34.40 -23.36 -16.05
CA ARG A 291 35.12 -22.95 -14.85
C ARG A 291 34.23 -22.00 -14.03
N HIS A 292 33.63 -22.52 -12.96
CA HIS A 292 33.18 -21.67 -11.86
C HIS A 292 34.40 -21.08 -11.15
N THR A 293 34.62 -19.79 -11.33
CA THR A 293 35.44 -19.00 -10.41
C THR A 293 34.48 -18.25 -9.50
N ASP A 294 34.21 -18.82 -8.34
CA ASP A 294 33.52 -18.13 -7.25
C ASP A 294 34.45 -17.03 -6.72
N ALA A 295 34.36 -15.85 -7.31
CA ALA A 295 35.00 -14.65 -6.80
C ALA A 295 34.12 -14.09 -5.67
N VAL A 296 34.39 -14.51 -4.43
CA VAL A 296 33.90 -13.83 -3.22
C VAL A 296 34.29 -12.34 -3.31
N PRO A 297 33.35 -11.39 -3.14
CA PRO A 297 33.69 -9.96 -3.18
C PRO A 297 34.66 -9.66 -2.03
N ARG A 298 35.89 -9.25 -2.39
CA ARG A 298 36.90 -8.82 -1.40
C ARG A 298 36.40 -7.55 -0.74
N ILE A 299 36.20 -7.59 0.57
CA ILE A 299 35.88 -6.42 1.39
C ILE A 299 36.95 -5.34 1.13
N ALA A 300 36.53 -4.17 0.67
CA ALA A 300 37.42 -3.05 0.40
C ALA A 300 38.10 -2.61 1.71
N THR A 301 39.42 -2.77 1.79
CA THR A 301 40.21 -2.37 2.97
C THR A 301 40.94 -1.06 2.71
N ALA A 302 41.10 -0.23 3.75
CA ALA A 302 41.82 1.02 3.62
C ALA A 302 43.22 0.81 3.04
N ALA A 303 43.64 1.70 2.13
CA ALA A 303 44.91 1.60 1.40
C ALA A 303 46.05 2.39 2.07
N SER A 304 45.75 3.30 3.00
CA SER A 304 46.76 4.15 3.67
C SER A 304 46.38 4.52 5.11
N SER A 305 47.39 4.88 5.91
CA SER A 305 47.20 5.37 7.29
C SER A 305 46.38 6.67 7.37
N ARG A 306 46.47 7.55 6.35
CA ARG A 306 45.62 8.75 6.24
C ARG A 306 44.16 8.40 6.02
N GLN A 307 43.89 7.37 5.21
CA GLN A 307 42.53 6.89 4.96
C GLN A 307 41.93 6.27 6.23
N VAL A 308 42.70 5.47 6.99
CA VAL A 308 42.28 4.95 8.31
C VAL A 308 41.92 6.10 9.26
N ARG A 309 42.75 7.15 9.32
CA ARG A 309 42.46 8.31 10.19
C ARG A 309 41.18 9.04 9.77
N ARG A 310 40.93 9.24 8.47
CA ARG A 310 39.71 9.89 7.96
C ARG A 310 38.45 9.06 8.26
N LEU A 311 38.47 7.77 7.96
CA LEU A 311 37.33 6.88 8.17
C LEU A 311 36.95 6.80 9.66
N THR A 312 37.95 6.68 10.54
CA THR A 312 37.72 6.59 11.99
C THR A 312 37.33 7.94 12.62
N THR A 313 37.77 9.08 12.07
CA THR A 313 37.23 10.38 12.51
C THR A 313 35.76 10.58 12.12
N MET A 314 35.33 10.04 10.98
CA MET A 314 33.91 10.06 10.60
C MET A 314 33.09 9.11 11.48
N ALA A 315 33.63 7.92 11.76
CA ALA A 315 32.99 6.94 12.65
C ALA A 315 32.81 7.44 14.10
N LEU A 316 33.64 8.37 14.57
CA LEU A 316 33.52 9.00 15.90
C LEU A 316 32.22 9.81 16.07
N PHE A 317 31.63 10.29 14.97
CA PHE A 317 30.33 10.99 15.04
C PHE A 317 29.14 10.03 15.01
N GLY A 318 29.37 8.76 14.72
CA GLY A 318 28.33 7.73 14.63
C GLY A 318 27.59 7.51 15.96
N PRO A 319 28.28 7.15 17.06
CA PRO A 319 27.63 6.81 18.32
C PRO A 319 26.73 7.92 18.90
N PRO A 320 27.13 9.21 18.94
CA PRO A 320 26.24 10.28 19.40
C PRO A 320 25.00 10.47 18.50
N VAL A 321 25.16 10.29 17.18
CA VAL A 321 24.04 10.37 16.23
C VAL A 321 23.07 9.21 16.45
N ILE A 322 23.58 7.99 16.65
CA ILE A 322 22.76 6.80 16.94
C ILE A 322 21.96 7.00 18.23
N VAL A 323 22.61 7.46 19.30
CA VAL A 323 21.93 7.76 20.58
C VAL A 323 20.89 8.87 20.40
N GLY A 324 21.20 9.94 19.67
CA GLY A 324 20.25 11.02 19.39
C GLY A 324 19.01 10.54 18.62
N LEU A 325 19.20 9.65 17.64
CA LEU A 325 18.11 9.06 16.88
C LEU A 325 17.29 8.06 17.71
N SER A 326 17.93 7.34 18.64
CA SER A 326 17.24 6.49 19.63
C SER A 326 16.37 7.32 20.58
N LEU A 327 16.87 8.46 21.07
CA LEU A 327 16.09 9.37 21.91
C LEU A 327 14.92 10.01 21.14
N LEU A 328 15.12 10.33 19.86
CA LEU A 328 14.04 10.79 18.99
C LEU A 328 12.98 9.69 18.81
N ALA A 329 13.40 8.43 18.77
CA ALA A 329 12.49 7.30 18.64
C ALA A 329 11.60 7.05 19.88
N ALA A 330 11.91 7.69 21.02
CA ALA A 330 11.04 7.68 22.20
C ALA A 330 9.72 8.43 21.96
N ASN A 331 9.66 9.30 20.93
CA ASN A 331 8.42 9.92 20.51
C ASN A 331 7.70 9.01 19.49
N PRO A 332 6.45 8.59 19.74
CA PRO A 332 5.72 7.68 18.86
C PRO A 332 5.59 8.17 17.41
N ASP A 333 5.44 9.47 17.18
CA ASP A 333 5.31 10.04 15.83
C ASP A 333 6.59 9.90 15.01
N TRP A 334 7.74 9.90 15.69
CA TRP A 334 9.07 9.81 15.08
C TRP A 334 9.74 8.45 15.31
N SER A 335 9.08 7.53 16.01
CA SER A 335 9.60 6.21 16.42
C SER A 335 10.15 5.41 15.24
N GLY A 336 9.35 5.24 14.19
CA GLY A 336 9.74 4.54 12.97
C GLY A 336 10.91 5.21 12.26
N LEU A 337 10.88 6.55 12.11
CA LEU A 337 11.95 7.30 11.45
C LEU A 337 13.26 7.25 12.25
N GLY A 338 13.19 7.39 13.57
CA GLY A 338 14.35 7.32 14.46
C GLY A 338 15.04 5.95 14.41
N LEU A 339 14.26 4.86 14.44
CA LEU A 339 14.79 3.49 14.34
C LEU A 339 15.43 3.21 12.97
N VAL A 340 14.77 3.61 11.87
CA VAL A 340 15.28 3.40 10.51
C VAL A 340 16.57 4.19 10.30
N LEU A 341 16.57 5.49 10.60
CA LEU A 341 17.76 6.34 10.45
C LEU A 341 18.89 5.91 11.40
N GLY A 342 18.55 5.51 12.63
CA GLY A 342 19.51 5.00 13.61
C GLY A 342 20.18 3.71 13.15
N THR A 343 19.42 2.82 12.51
CA THR A 343 19.95 1.58 11.89
C THR A 343 20.90 1.91 10.74
N PHE A 344 20.56 2.85 9.87
CA PHE A 344 21.47 3.30 8.81
C PHE A 344 22.74 3.94 9.37
N ALA A 345 22.63 4.76 10.42
CA ALA A 345 23.79 5.35 11.10
C ALA A 345 24.69 4.28 11.73
N LEU A 346 24.10 3.22 12.32
CA LEU A 346 24.83 2.08 12.86
C LEU A 346 25.56 1.31 11.76
N ILE A 347 24.87 0.95 10.67
CA ILE A 347 25.47 0.24 9.52
C ILE A 347 26.61 1.06 8.92
N ALA A 348 26.43 2.37 8.75
CA ALA A 348 27.46 3.26 8.24
C ALA A 348 28.69 3.29 9.17
N THR A 349 28.48 3.42 10.48
CA THR A 349 29.55 3.44 11.49
C THR A 349 30.33 2.13 11.51
N LEU A 350 29.63 0.98 11.48
CA LEU A 350 30.26 -0.34 11.42
C LEU A 350 31.01 -0.54 10.11
N SER A 351 30.47 -0.08 8.98
CA SER A 351 31.14 -0.15 7.68
C SER A 351 32.43 0.67 7.66
N LEU A 352 32.44 1.86 8.27
CA LEU A 352 33.64 2.68 8.43
C LEU A 352 34.69 1.98 9.33
N MET A 353 34.26 1.31 10.40
CA MET A 353 35.16 0.52 11.25
C MET A 353 35.74 -0.70 10.51
N ILE A 354 34.92 -1.46 9.78
CA ILE A 354 35.32 -2.64 9.01
C ILE A 354 36.35 -2.27 7.93
N THR A 355 36.08 -1.19 7.20
CA THR A 355 36.99 -0.70 6.15
C THR A 355 38.31 -0.16 6.71
N ALA A 356 38.28 0.46 7.91
CA ALA A 356 39.46 0.96 8.60
C ALA A 356 40.33 -0.16 9.20
N ALA A 357 39.73 -1.17 9.83
CA ALA A 357 40.41 -2.29 10.45
C ALA A 357 39.52 -3.56 10.47
N PRO A 358 39.66 -4.49 9.53
CA PRO A 358 38.90 -5.73 9.52
C PRO A 358 39.42 -6.68 10.62
N ASN A 359 38.87 -6.53 11.83
CA ASN A 359 39.16 -7.39 12.99
C ASN A 359 37.84 -7.92 13.55
N GLY A 360 37.64 -9.25 13.50
CA GLY A 360 36.40 -9.89 13.90
C GLY A 360 35.93 -9.53 15.31
N TRP A 361 36.84 -9.36 16.26
CA TRP A 361 36.47 -9.02 17.64
C TRP A 361 35.93 -7.59 17.78
N LEU A 362 36.50 -6.63 17.04
CA LEU A 362 36.00 -5.25 17.03
C LEU A 362 34.67 -5.12 16.31
N ILE A 363 34.42 -5.97 15.31
CA ILE A 363 33.13 -6.01 14.58
C ILE A 363 32.04 -6.53 15.51
N VAL A 364 32.27 -7.68 16.16
CA VAL A 364 31.30 -8.26 17.10
C VAL A 364 31.03 -7.31 18.26
N GLY A 365 32.08 -6.73 18.85
CA GLY A 365 31.93 -5.72 19.91
C GLY A 365 31.17 -4.49 19.45
N GLY A 366 31.47 -3.99 18.25
CA GLY A 366 30.78 -2.83 17.66
C GLY A 366 29.29 -3.11 17.38
N VAL A 367 28.94 -4.31 16.91
CA VAL A 367 27.55 -4.71 16.70
C VAL A 367 26.79 -4.77 18.02
N ILE A 368 27.34 -5.43 19.04
CA ILE A 368 26.68 -5.57 20.34
C ILE A 368 26.47 -4.20 21.00
N VAL A 369 27.53 -3.40 21.10
CA VAL A 369 27.44 -2.07 21.72
C VAL A 369 26.60 -1.12 20.88
N GLY A 370 26.64 -1.25 19.55
CA GLY A 370 25.84 -0.44 18.65
C GLY A 370 24.35 -0.74 18.69
N ILE A 371 23.96 -2.01 18.83
CA ILE A 371 22.56 -2.39 19.07
C ILE A 371 22.10 -1.82 20.42
N ALA A 372 22.91 -1.95 21.48
CA ALA A 372 22.59 -1.37 22.79
C ALA A 372 22.44 0.16 22.72
N ALA A 373 23.28 0.85 21.93
CA ALA A 373 23.19 2.30 21.71
C ALA A 373 21.94 2.71 20.91
N LEU A 374 21.40 1.82 20.08
CA LEU A 374 20.21 2.08 19.27
C LEU A 374 18.90 1.77 20.02
N SER A 375 18.83 0.67 20.76
CA SER A 375 17.59 0.21 21.41
C SER A 375 17.46 0.64 22.88
N GLY A 376 18.54 1.06 23.54
CA GLY A 376 18.53 1.41 24.96
C GLY A 376 18.05 2.83 25.28
N PRO A 377 18.61 3.89 24.67
CA PRO A 377 18.34 5.26 25.10
C PRO A 377 16.86 5.69 25.05
N GLY A 378 16.13 5.33 23.99
CA GLY A 378 14.72 5.71 23.83
C GLY A 378 13.82 5.20 24.98
N PRO A 379 13.75 3.88 25.23
CA PRO A 379 12.98 3.31 26.34
C PRO A 379 13.42 3.81 27.72
N VAL A 380 14.72 4.02 27.94
CA VAL A 380 15.22 4.57 29.21
C VAL A 380 14.74 6.00 29.41
N LEU A 381 14.73 6.84 28.37
CA LEU A 381 14.17 8.18 28.45
C LEU A 381 12.67 8.15 28.77
N GLN A 382 11.90 7.28 28.11
CA GLN A 382 10.47 7.12 28.36
C GLN A 382 10.20 6.74 29.81
N ALA A 383 10.91 5.74 30.33
CA ALA A 383 10.78 5.31 31.71
C ALA A 383 11.18 6.40 32.71
N GLU A 384 12.24 7.17 32.46
CA GLU A 384 12.66 8.29 33.32
C GLU A 384 11.60 9.40 33.36
N VAL A 385 11.02 9.75 32.20
CA VAL A 385 9.94 10.74 32.10
C VAL A 385 8.71 10.27 32.86
N MET A 386 8.31 9.01 32.70
CA MET A 386 7.15 8.45 33.42
C MET A 386 7.38 8.36 34.93
N ALA A 387 8.58 7.97 35.37
CA ALA A 387 8.92 7.84 36.78
C ALA A 387 8.91 9.18 37.52
N HIS A 388 9.36 10.27 36.88
CA HIS A 388 9.47 11.59 37.53
C HIS A 388 8.35 12.57 37.22
N GLN A 389 7.76 12.50 36.02
CA GLN A 389 6.82 13.49 35.51
C GLN A 389 5.47 12.87 35.11
N GLY A 390 5.33 11.55 35.13
CA GLY A 390 4.10 10.87 34.77
C GLY A 390 2.94 11.28 35.67
N GLN A 391 1.86 11.76 35.06
CA GLN A 391 0.62 12.07 35.76
C GLN A 391 -0.36 10.91 35.63
N ARG A 392 -0.86 10.39 36.75
CA ARG A 392 -1.93 9.39 36.76
C ARG A 392 -3.23 10.00 36.24
N VAL A 393 -3.81 9.37 35.23
CA VAL A 393 -5.02 9.80 34.55
C VAL A 393 -5.90 8.58 34.32
N GLU A 394 -7.17 8.69 34.68
CA GLU A 394 -8.17 7.68 34.37
C GLU A 394 -8.58 7.80 32.88
N VAL A 395 -8.38 6.71 32.14
CA VAL A 395 -8.72 6.58 30.73
C VAL A 395 -9.72 5.46 30.53
N ARG A 396 -10.47 5.52 29.44
CA ARG A 396 -11.34 4.46 28.97
C ARG A 396 -10.81 3.94 27.65
N VAL A 397 -10.74 2.61 27.48
CA VAL A 397 -10.44 2.00 26.18
C VAL A 397 -11.61 2.24 25.25
N THR A 398 -11.40 3.02 24.20
CA THR A 398 -12.44 3.41 23.22
C THR A 398 -12.59 2.39 22.10
N SER A 399 -11.48 1.81 21.65
CA SER A 399 -11.44 0.73 20.67
C SER A 399 -10.07 0.02 20.73
N VAL A 400 -9.95 -1.12 20.07
CA VAL A 400 -8.69 -1.89 20.01
C VAL A 400 -8.34 -2.13 18.55
N LYS A 401 -7.13 -1.73 18.15
CA LYS A 401 -6.53 -2.13 16.88
C LYS A 401 -5.87 -3.48 17.07
N THR A 402 -6.11 -4.40 16.14
CA THR A 402 -5.47 -5.73 16.17
C THR A 402 -4.55 -5.84 14.96
N TYR A 403 -3.32 -6.23 15.22
CA TYR A 403 -2.27 -6.48 14.24
C TYR A 403 -1.89 -7.95 14.29
N GLN A 404 -1.50 -8.52 13.15
CA GLN A 404 -0.98 -9.90 13.11
C GLN A 404 0.53 -9.86 13.34
N GLY A 405 0.95 -10.20 14.56
CA GLY A 405 2.34 -10.35 14.94
C GLY A 405 2.88 -11.74 14.63
N LYS A 406 4.20 -11.88 14.58
CA LYS A 406 4.87 -13.16 14.29
C LYS A 406 4.63 -14.24 15.37
N HIS A 407 4.23 -13.82 16.56
CA HIS A 407 4.05 -14.67 17.74
C HIS A 407 2.59 -14.77 18.23
N GLY A 408 1.65 -14.20 17.48
CA GLY A 408 0.23 -14.14 17.85
C GLY A 408 -0.40 -12.81 17.46
N PRO A 409 -1.70 -12.61 17.74
CA PRO A 409 -2.34 -11.33 17.58
C PRO A 409 -1.68 -10.32 18.53
N GLU A 410 -1.27 -9.18 17.97
CA GLU A 410 -0.78 -8.03 18.72
C GLU A 410 -1.91 -7.01 18.83
N TYR A 411 -2.19 -6.53 20.05
CA TYR A 411 -3.27 -5.58 20.29
C TYR A 411 -2.72 -4.17 20.53
N THR A 412 -3.50 -3.16 20.19
CA THR A 412 -3.19 -1.77 20.53
C THR A 412 -4.46 -1.07 20.96
N CYS A 413 -4.54 -0.71 22.23
CA CYS A 413 -5.73 -0.14 22.85
C CYS A 413 -5.76 1.37 22.63
N LEU A 414 -6.79 1.87 21.96
CA LEU A 414 -7.05 3.31 21.81
C LEU A 414 -7.70 3.86 23.08
N LEU A 415 -7.14 4.95 23.60
CA LEU A 415 -7.53 5.53 24.88
C LEU A 415 -8.34 6.81 24.68
N GLY A 416 -9.35 7.00 25.54
CA GLY A 416 -10.05 8.27 25.68
C GLY A 416 -10.06 8.67 27.15
N ARG A 417 -9.64 9.89 27.49
CA ARG A 417 -9.76 10.37 28.87
C ARG A 417 -11.22 10.41 29.28
N VAL A 418 -11.51 9.95 30.50
CA VAL A 418 -12.87 10.04 31.08
C VAL A 418 -13.32 11.50 31.21
N ASP A 419 -12.38 12.41 31.46
CA ASP A 419 -12.60 13.86 31.54
C ASP A 419 -12.94 14.54 30.19
N GLY A 420 -12.84 13.84 29.06
CA GLY A 420 -13.03 14.40 27.72
C GLY A 420 -11.92 15.35 27.22
N LYS A 421 -10.82 15.49 27.97
CA LYS A 421 -9.63 16.24 27.51
C LYS A 421 -8.88 15.44 26.43
N PRO A 422 -8.24 16.11 25.46
CA PRO A 422 -7.39 15.43 24.48
C PRO A 422 -6.22 14.74 25.19
N LEU A 423 -5.84 13.57 24.67
CA LEU A 423 -4.70 12.78 25.12
C LEU A 423 -3.72 12.65 23.95
N ASN A 424 -2.47 13.05 24.16
CA ASN A 424 -1.42 12.85 23.17
C ASN A 424 -1.01 11.38 23.18
N HIS A 425 -0.73 10.83 22.00
CA HIS A 425 -0.36 9.42 21.81
C HIS A 425 -1.32 8.46 22.54
N ALA A 426 -2.62 8.60 22.28
CA ALA A 426 -3.69 7.90 22.99
C ALA A 426 -3.79 6.40 22.64
N GLU A 427 -2.67 5.68 22.66
CA GLU A 427 -2.53 4.28 22.28
C GLU A 427 -1.66 3.56 23.32
N LEU A 428 -2.12 2.42 23.84
CA LEU A 428 -1.30 1.43 24.56
C LEU A 428 -0.89 0.31 23.62
N GLY A 429 0.37 -0.10 23.69
CA GLY A 429 0.91 -1.19 22.88
C GLY A 429 0.47 -2.57 23.38
N ASN A 430 0.89 -3.59 22.62
CA ASN A 430 0.50 -5.00 22.84
C ASN A 430 0.87 -5.55 24.22
N ASP A 431 1.99 -5.12 24.79
CA ASP A 431 2.44 -5.61 26.09
C ASP A 431 1.57 -5.11 27.25
N SER A 432 0.60 -4.22 26.98
CA SER A 432 -0.26 -3.57 27.97
C SER A 432 -1.73 -3.54 27.55
N CYS A 433 -2.12 -4.35 26.56
CA CYS A 433 -3.49 -4.42 26.05
C CYS A 433 -3.82 -5.89 25.78
N ASP A 434 -4.69 -6.49 26.61
CA ASP A 434 -5.05 -7.92 26.48
C ASP A 434 -6.08 -8.18 25.37
N GLY A 435 -6.55 -7.12 24.71
CA GLY A 435 -7.33 -7.20 23.47
C GLY A 435 -8.77 -6.70 23.60
N PRO A 436 -9.69 -7.16 22.72
CA PRO A 436 -11.02 -6.54 22.55
C PRO A 436 -11.93 -6.55 23.78
N MET A 437 -11.64 -7.39 24.78
CA MET A 437 -12.41 -7.52 26.02
C MET A 437 -12.25 -6.30 26.95
N GLU A 438 -11.25 -5.46 26.71
CA GLU A 438 -11.00 -4.24 27.47
C GLU A 438 -11.80 -3.04 26.95
N VAL A 439 -12.44 -3.14 25.79
CA VAL A 439 -13.23 -2.04 25.21
C VAL A 439 -14.34 -1.63 26.19
N GLY A 440 -14.32 -0.35 26.57
CA GLY A 440 -15.26 0.24 27.53
C GLY A 440 -14.82 0.15 28.99
N GLN A 441 -13.76 -0.60 29.32
CA GLN A 441 -13.17 -0.61 30.65
C GLN A 441 -12.38 0.67 30.91
N THR A 442 -12.31 1.05 32.19
CA THR A 442 -11.53 2.19 32.68
C THR A 442 -10.27 1.68 33.34
N GLU A 443 -9.14 2.31 33.02
CA GLU A 443 -7.82 1.98 33.55
C GLU A 443 -7.08 3.26 33.94
N ASP A 444 -6.20 3.16 34.95
CA ASP A 444 -5.30 4.23 35.33
C ASP A 444 -3.99 4.11 34.53
N VAL A 445 -3.66 5.16 33.79
CA VAL A 445 -2.41 5.24 33.02
C VAL A 445 -1.57 6.43 33.48
N LEU A 446 -0.25 6.31 33.35
CA LEU A 446 0.70 7.40 33.47
C LEU A 446 0.83 8.10 32.12
N VAL A 447 0.62 9.41 32.13
CA VAL A 447 0.68 10.26 30.93
C VAL A 447 1.76 11.32 31.13
N ASP A 448 2.57 11.57 30.09
CA ASP A 448 3.48 12.72 30.06
C ASP A 448 2.67 14.02 29.87
N PRO A 449 2.74 14.99 30.81
CA PRO A 449 2.07 16.28 30.69
C PRO A 449 2.44 17.07 29.43
N HIS A 450 3.64 16.86 28.89
CA HIS A 450 4.14 17.55 27.69
C HIS A 450 3.83 16.76 26.40
N GLY A 451 3.42 15.49 26.52
CA GLY A 451 3.05 14.62 25.42
C GLY A 451 4.18 14.30 24.46
N TRP A 452 5.41 14.11 24.96
CA TRP A 452 6.52 13.62 24.16
C TRP A 452 6.52 12.09 24.02
N THR A 453 6.12 11.38 25.08
CA THR A 453 6.16 9.91 25.16
C THR A 453 4.76 9.31 25.19
N ALA A 454 4.64 8.04 24.80
CA ALA A 454 3.40 7.28 24.92
C ALA A 454 3.00 7.08 26.40
N PRO A 455 1.69 6.94 26.69
CA PRO A 455 1.20 6.57 28.01
C PRO A 455 1.55 5.12 28.35
N GLU A 456 1.72 4.86 29.65
CA GLU A 456 2.08 3.55 30.21
C GLU A 456 1.09 3.15 31.32
N PRO A 457 0.88 1.86 31.62
CA PRO A 457 0.09 1.44 32.76
C PRO A 457 0.58 2.07 34.07
N ALA A 458 -0.34 2.51 34.94
CA ALA A 458 0.06 3.13 36.21
C ALA A 458 0.73 2.16 37.20
N GLU A 459 0.68 0.86 36.92
CA GLU A 459 1.30 -0.21 37.71
C GLU A 459 2.70 -0.59 37.23
N THR A 460 3.21 0.00 36.14
CA THR A 460 4.56 -0.28 35.63
C THR A 460 5.62 0.01 36.69
N ASP A 461 6.46 -0.99 36.97
CA ASP A 461 7.54 -0.87 37.96
C ASP A 461 8.78 -0.20 37.35
N TYR A 462 9.06 1.02 37.78
CA TYR A 462 10.25 1.77 37.40
C TYR A 462 11.43 1.57 38.37
N SER A 463 11.33 0.61 39.30
CA SER A 463 12.43 0.32 40.22
C SER A 463 13.69 -0.10 39.45
N GLY A 464 14.79 0.64 39.66
CA GLY A 464 16.06 0.40 38.97
C GLY A 464 16.29 1.20 37.69
N ILE A 465 15.38 2.09 37.30
CA ILE A 465 15.60 2.98 36.14
C ILE A 465 16.84 3.88 36.34
N ASP A 466 17.12 4.31 37.57
CA ASP A 466 18.34 5.04 37.93
C ASP A 466 19.62 4.30 37.47
N ILE A 467 19.64 2.98 37.60
CA ILE A 467 20.80 2.14 37.23
C ILE A 467 20.90 2.04 35.70
N ALA A 468 19.76 1.89 35.02
CA ALA A 468 19.71 1.83 33.57
C ALA A 468 20.10 3.17 32.91
N ALA A 469 19.72 4.30 33.51
CA ALA A 469 20.13 5.64 33.07
C ALA A 469 21.65 5.80 33.07
N TRP A 470 22.35 5.27 34.09
CA TRP A 470 23.83 5.26 34.13
C TRP A 470 24.47 4.36 33.08
N ALA A 471 23.75 3.38 32.52
CA ALA A 471 24.29 2.51 31.47
C ALA A 471 24.45 3.24 30.13
N LEU A 472 23.66 4.30 29.86
CA LEU A 472 23.71 5.06 28.61
C LEU A 472 25.09 5.73 28.34
N PRO A 473 25.67 6.52 29.27
CA PRO A 473 27.00 7.08 29.06
C PRO A 473 28.07 6.00 28.96
N VAL A 474 27.91 4.87 29.65
CA VAL A 474 28.84 3.73 29.57
C VAL A 474 28.83 3.11 28.17
N VAL A 475 27.66 2.87 27.59
CA VAL A 475 27.51 2.34 26.22
C VAL A 475 28.14 3.29 25.20
N LEU A 476 27.90 4.60 25.33
CA LEU A 476 28.50 5.60 24.44
C LEU A 476 30.03 5.58 24.54
N VAL A 477 30.58 5.61 25.75
CA VAL A 477 32.03 5.58 25.98
C VAL A 477 32.66 4.29 25.46
N LEU A 478 32.01 3.15 25.65
CA LEU A 478 32.47 1.86 25.13
C LEU A 478 32.50 1.85 23.60
N PHE A 479 31.48 2.43 22.95
CA PHE A 479 31.45 2.50 21.49
C PHE A 479 32.57 3.39 20.95
N GLU A 480 32.77 4.56 21.56
CA GLU A 480 33.88 5.45 21.20
C GLU A 480 35.25 4.79 21.41
N LEU A 481 35.40 4.00 22.47
CA LEU A 481 36.60 3.23 22.75
C LEU A 481 36.84 2.17 21.66
N LEU A 482 35.79 1.50 21.15
CA LEU A 482 35.89 0.56 20.03
C LEU A 482 36.28 1.25 18.72
N VAL A 483 35.71 2.42 18.42
CA VAL A 483 36.12 3.25 17.27
C VAL A 483 37.59 3.62 17.40
N TRP A 484 38.03 4.04 18.57
CA TRP A 484 39.43 4.37 18.83
C TRP A 484 40.38 3.17 18.73
N LEU A 485 39.98 2.00 19.24
CA LEU A 485 40.75 0.76 19.08
C LEU A 485 40.86 0.36 17.61
N SER A 486 39.79 0.50 16.82
CA SER A 486 39.81 0.23 15.37
C SER A 486 40.84 1.12 14.67
N ARG A 487 40.93 2.39 15.06
CA ARG A 487 41.95 3.31 14.55
C ARG A 487 43.37 2.85 14.90
N ARG A 488 43.62 2.47 16.15
CA ARG A 488 44.96 1.97 16.57
C ARG A 488 45.35 0.70 15.82
N VAL A 489 44.44 -0.27 15.70
CA VAL A 489 44.70 -1.52 14.98
C VAL A 489 44.94 -1.26 13.49
N GLY A 490 44.11 -0.41 12.87
CA GLY A 490 44.27 -0.02 11.47
C GLY A 490 45.58 0.70 11.19
N GLN A 491 46.04 1.57 12.09
CA GLN A 491 47.32 2.28 11.95
C GLN A 491 48.53 1.35 12.08
N ARG A 492 48.54 0.43 13.05
CA ARG A 492 49.62 -0.55 13.25
C ARG A 492 49.90 -1.41 12.01
N ARG A 493 48.88 -1.69 11.19
CA ARG A 493 49.03 -2.41 9.90
C ARG A 493 49.94 -1.71 8.89
N PHE A 494 50.10 -0.40 9.01
CA PHE A 494 50.93 0.43 8.13
C PHE A 494 52.25 0.88 8.78
N GLU A 495 52.43 0.66 10.09
CA GLU A 495 53.69 0.95 10.79
C GLU A 495 54.67 -0.24 10.71
N GLY A 496 54.18 -1.47 10.46
CA GLY A 496 54.99 -2.67 10.29
C GLY A 496 55.33 -3.03 8.83
N ARG A 497 55.10 -2.12 7.89
CA ARG A 497 55.43 -2.23 6.46
C ARG A 497 56.39 -1.12 6.09
#